data_AF-A0A2J6HJZ9-F1
#
_entry.id   AF-A0A2J6HJZ9-F1
#
_cell.length_a   1.000
_cell.length_b   1.000
_cell.length_c   1.000
_cell.angle_alpha   90.00
_cell.angle_beta   90.00
_cell.angle_gamma   90.00
#
_symmetry.space_group_name_H-M   'P 1'
#
loop_
_entity.id
_entity.type
_entity.pdbx_description
1 polymer ?
#
loop_
_entity_poly.entity_id
_entity_poly.type
_entity_poly.pdbx_seq_one_letter_code
_entity_poly.pdbx_strand_id
1 'polypeptide(L)'
;MKKVILLLMIAAVVFSCKKTETTTNPVQPEQNYAEVTFNVNKIIPEATRDDFPFGLPECSDADPITANIVIQDAAGAEVFNGTVGLYMLPNDPNLYTQAIKLMLEGCDPEIPDPCCNMFYVTEFYVMDAAGNIIYAAPAEGSNAQGFLDYPDRMLNLDFEICEFMKYQVDIDVLCYEEAWYLEFGFVWFNVHEVVMCEVCFFVDVCEFSFPEGTNWAPYYTPAFDMVGIFGVTAEKLANDGVTWVPVEGLQDATGMPIYTNYNWTDGLLINGPLCVPFANYLDEVDTYRYYWHVWLPDGNGDFCYRVYGSPSFVLNDQCDYTNGIGGSDGVFELLVSPTGLTDMCAEWGSIDWVTNYIIDCQVYREVGEVTWAGEE
;
A
#
# COMPACT_ATOMS: atom_id res chain seq x y z
N MET A 1 -18.38 52.60 -72.78
CA MET A 1 -17.67 52.42 -71.49
C MET A 1 -18.35 51.41 -70.55
N LYS A 2 -19.69 51.30 -70.46
CA LYS A 2 -20.38 50.27 -69.65
C LYS A 2 -20.07 48.81 -70.03
N LYS A 3 -19.84 48.49 -71.31
CA LYS A 3 -19.54 47.12 -71.77
C LYS A 3 -18.12 46.64 -71.40
N VAL A 4 -17.20 47.57 -71.11
CA VAL A 4 -15.80 47.23 -70.73
C VAL A 4 -15.70 46.93 -69.24
N ILE A 5 -16.52 47.61 -68.41
CA ILE A 5 -16.55 47.39 -66.95
C ILE A 5 -17.16 46.02 -66.59
N LEU A 6 -18.16 45.56 -67.35
CA LEU A 6 -18.78 44.24 -67.12
C LEU A 6 -17.82 43.07 -67.42
N LEU A 7 -16.95 43.25 -68.41
CA LEU A 7 -16.00 42.21 -68.85
C LEU A 7 -14.82 42.07 -67.85
N LEU A 8 -14.47 43.16 -67.14
CA LEU A 8 -13.46 43.18 -66.08
C LEU A 8 -13.98 42.57 -64.75
N MET A 9 -15.28 42.71 -64.45
CA MET A 9 -15.86 42.07 -63.26
C MET A 9 -16.03 40.55 -63.42
N ILE A 10 -16.34 40.05 -64.61
CA ILE A 10 -16.45 38.59 -64.84
C ILE A 10 -15.08 37.93 -64.76
N ALA A 11 -14.01 38.58 -65.23
CA ALA A 11 -12.65 38.07 -65.12
C ALA A 11 -12.13 38.03 -63.66
N ALA A 12 -12.56 38.94 -62.80
CA ALA A 12 -12.15 38.98 -61.40
C ALA A 12 -12.76 37.86 -60.53
N VAL A 13 -13.93 37.32 -60.92
CA VAL A 13 -14.59 36.23 -60.19
C VAL A 13 -13.97 34.85 -60.50
N VAL A 14 -13.36 34.66 -61.68
CA VAL A 14 -12.74 33.37 -62.06
C VAL A 14 -11.31 33.20 -61.51
N PHE A 15 -10.66 34.27 -61.05
CA PHE A 15 -9.31 34.23 -60.48
C PHE A 15 -9.27 34.39 -58.96
N SER A 16 -10.42 34.51 -58.29
CA SER A 16 -10.48 34.54 -56.83
C SER A 16 -10.80 33.14 -56.30
N CYS A 17 -9.90 32.63 -55.46
CA CYS A 17 -9.93 31.31 -54.80
C CYS A 17 -9.40 30.10 -55.59
N LYS A 18 -8.15 30.18 -56.07
CA LYS A 18 -7.18 29.15 -55.67
C LYS A 18 -6.14 29.79 -54.77
N LYS A 19 -6.28 29.60 -53.46
CA LYS A 19 -5.21 29.86 -52.50
C LYS A 19 -4.17 28.75 -52.71
N THR A 20 -3.14 29.02 -53.50
CA THR A 20 -1.97 28.15 -53.57
C THR A 20 -1.17 28.38 -52.30
N GLU A 21 -1.38 27.55 -51.29
CA GLU A 21 -0.49 27.41 -50.13
C GLU A 21 0.81 26.79 -50.64
N THR A 22 1.81 27.61 -50.95
CA THR A 22 3.21 27.15 -51.03
C THR A 22 3.79 27.30 -49.63
N THR A 23 3.43 26.36 -48.77
CA THR A 23 4.03 26.22 -47.44
C THR A 23 4.80 24.91 -47.46
N THR A 24 6.11 25.00 -47.67
CA THR A 24 7.05 23.92 -47.37
C THR A 24 7.13 23.73 -45.86
N ASN A 25 6.10 23.13 -45.29
CA ASN A 25 6.19 22.36 -44.06
C ASN A 25 5.91 20.90 -44.47
N PRO A 26 6.59 19.90 -43.90
CA PRO A 26 6.18 18.51 -44.12
C PRO A 26 4.71 18.43 -43.75
N VAL A 27 3.89 17.94 -44.67
CA VAL A 27 2.52 17.50 -44.40
C VAL A 27 2.66 16.54 -43.22
N GLN A 28 2.34 17.01 -42.02
CA GLN A 28 2.00 16.10 -40.93
C GLN A 28 0.87 15.24 -41.49
N PRO A 29 0.94 13.91 -41.41
CA PRO A 29 -0.18 13.07 -41.85
C PRO A 29 -1.44 13.65 -41.21
N GLU A 30 -2.50 13.86 -42.00
CA GLU A 30 -3.79 14.21 -41.43
C GLU A 30 -4.09 13.14 -40.38
N GLN A 31 -3.99 13.51 -39.10
CA GLN A 31 -4.24 12.57 -38.04
C GLN A 31 -5.74 12.30 -38.08
N ASN A 32 -6.12 11.06 -38.36
CA ASN A 32 -7.51 10.65 -38.39
C ASN A 32 -8.01 10.65 -36.95
N TYR A 33 -8.83 11.64 -36.61
CA TYR A 33 -9.49 11.74 -35.32
C TYR A 33 -10.99 11.67 -35.51
N ALA A 34 -11.67 11.20 -34.47
CA ALA A 34 -13.11 11.21 -34.38
C ALA A 34 -13.55 11.80 -33.03
N GLU A 35 -14.77 12.33 -33.00
CA GLU A 35 -15.31 13.02 -31.83
C GLU A 35 -16.37 12.15 -31.15
N VAL A 36 -16.18 11.91 -29.85
CA VAL A 36 -17.14 11.19 -28.99
C VAL A 36 -17.70 12.12 -27.93
N THR A 37 -19.00 12.02 -27.69
CA THR A 37 -19.70 12.70 -26.60
C THR A 37 -20.46 11.66 -25.80
N PHE A 38 -20.40 11.74 -24.46
CA PHE A 38 -21.15 10.85 -23.60
C PHE A 38 -22.46 11.51 -23.17
N ASN A 39 -23.54 10.75 -23.28
CA ASN A 39 -24.82 11.06 -22.68
C ASN A 39 -24.92 10.32 -21.34
N VAL A 40 -24.99 11.08 -20.27
CA VAL A 40 -24.94 10.57 -18.90
C VAL A 40 -26.37 10.40 -18.41
N ASN A 41 -26.84 9.16 -18.41
CA ASN A 41 -28.16 8.83 -17.88
C ASN A 41 -28.07 8.64 -16.38
N LYS A 42 -28.75 9.50 -15.63
CA LYS A 42 -28.87 9.35 -14.18
C LYS A 42 -29.95 8.32 -13.88
N ILE A 43 -29.56 7.19 -13.32
CA ILE A 43 -30.52 6.26 -12.75
C ILE A 43 -30.68 6.65 -11.29
N ILE A 44 -31.79 7.34 -10.99
CA ILE A 44 -32.23 7.59 -9.61
C ILE A 44 -33.22 6.49 -9.30
N PRO A 45 -32.86 5.43 -8.56
CA PRO A 45 -33.84 4.46 -8.17
C PRO A 45 -34.83 5.13 -7.22
N GLU A 46 -36.12 5.11 -7.55
CA GLU A 46 -37.21 5.56 -6.68
C GLU A 46 -37.39 4.67 -5.43
N ALA A 47 -36.50 3.69 -5.22
CA ALA A 47 -36.56 2.74 -4.13
C ALA A 47 -35.97 3.31 -2.83
N THR A 48 -36.58 2.92 -1.71
CA THR A 48 -36.17 3.39 -0.40
C THR A 48 -34.90 2.68 0.06
N ARG A 49 -34.09 3.34 0.90
CA ARG A 49 -32.83 2.80 1.46
C ARG A 49 -32.95 1.37 2.02
N ASP A 50 -34.14 0.99 2.48
CA ASP A 50 -34.45 -0.31 3.08
C ASP A 50 -34.66 -1.46 2.07
N ASP A 51 -34.79 -1.17 0.77
CA ASP A 51 -34.99 -2.17 -0.29
C ASP A 51 -33.66 -2.76 -0.83
N PHE A 52 -32.52 -2.24 -0.38
CA PHE A 52 -31.20 -2.61 -0.91
C PHE A 52 -30.38 -3.38 0.14
N PRO A 53 -29.78 -4.53 -0.22
CA PRO A 53 -28.91 -5.28 0.70
C PRO A 53 -27.65 -4.50 1.13
N PHE A 54 -27.32 -3.43 0.41
CA PHE A 54 -26.23 -2.52 0.73
C PHE A 54 -26.66 -1.05 0.96
N GLY A 55 -27.95 -0.70 0.81
CA GLY A 55 -28.43 0.68 1.02
C GLY A 55 -27.81 1.68 0.04
N LEU A 56 -28.40 1.87 -1.15
CA LEU A 56 -27.91 2.91 -2.07
C LEU A 56 -27.86 4.28 -1.36
N PRO A 57 -26.76 5.03 -1.52
CA PRO A 57 -26.60 6.32 -0.85
C PRO A 57 -27.63 7.34 -1.33
N GLU A 58 -27.96 8.29 -0.47
CA GLU A 58 -28.74 9.45 -0.87
C GLU A 58 -27.95 10.27 -1.89
N CYS A 59 -28.59 10.57 -3.02
CA CYS A 59 -27.97 11.35 -4.07
C CYS A 59 -27.65 12.76 -3.58
N SER A 60 -26.45 13.25 -3.90
CA SER A 60 -26.09 14.63 -3.63
C SER A 60 -26.99 15.60 -4.39
N ASP A 61 -27.44 16.65 -3.69
CA ASP A 61 -28.15 17.80 -4.29
C ASP A 61 -27.21 18.75 -5.05
N ALA A 62 -25.90 18.47 -5.08
CA ALA A 62 -24.92 19.32 -5.75
C ALA A 62 -25.05 19.28 -7.28
N ASP A 63 -24.82 20.43 -7.91
CA ASP A 63 -24.87 20.55 -9.36
C ASP A 63 -23.67 19.85 -10.02
N PRO A 64 -23.89 18.98 -11.02
CA PRO A 64 -22.84 18.34 -11.79
C PRO A 64 -22.17 19.33 -12.74
N ILE A 65 -20.84 19.44 -12.67
CA ILE A 65 -20.05 20.41 -13.46
C ILE A 65 -19.11 19.72 -14.44
N THR A 66 -18.44 18.67 -14.00
CA THR A 66 -17.42 17.96 -14.80
C THR A 66 -17.57 16.46 -14.70
N ALA A 67 -17.02 15.73 -15.67
CA ALA A 67 -16.84 14.29 -15.61
C ALA A 67 -15.36 13.95 -15.81
N ASN A 68 -14.84 13.02 -15.02
CA ASN A 68 -13.55 12.38 -15.27
C ASN A 68 -13.78 11.07 -15.98
N ILE A 69 -12.99 10.84 -17.03
CA ILE A 69 -13.15 9.72 -17.94
C ILE A 69 -11.78 9.16 -18.27
N VAL A 70 -11.66 7.83 -18.17
CA VAL A 70 -10.52 7.07 -18.67
C VAL A 70 -10.99 6.15 -19.79
N ILE A 71 -10.35 6.26 -20.95
CA ILE A 71 -10.67 5.50 -22.16
C ILE A 71 -9.41 4.74 -22.60
N GLN A 72 -9.56 3.45 -22.84
CA GLN A 72 -8.53 2.57 -23.36
C GLN A 72 -8.86 2.11 -24.78
N ASP A 73 -7.83 1.79 -25.56
CA ASP A 73 -7.98 1.09 -26.84
C ASP A 73 -8.14 -0.43 -26.65
N ALA A 74 -8.30 -1.16 -27.76
CA ALA A 74 -8.37 -2.62 -27.75
C ALA A 74 -7.09 -3.34 -27.30
N ALA A 75 -5.95 -2.66 -27.24
CA ALA A 75 -4.70 -3.19 -26.69
C ALA A 75 -4.58 -2.94 -25.17
N GLY A 76 -5.54 -2.22 -24.57
CA GLY A 76 -5.54 -1.82 -23.16
C GLY A 76 -4.65 -0.61 -22.88
N ALA A 77 -4.22 0.12 -23.91
CA ALA A 77 -3.45 1.35 -23.72
C ALA A 77 -4.41 2.52 -23.46
N GLU A 78 -4.07 3.36 -22.47
CA GLU A 78 -4.84 4.57 -22.16
C GLU A 78 -4.67 5.60 -23.29
N VAL A 79 -5.78 5.91 -23.98
CA VAL A 79 -5.82 6.89 -25.07
C VAL A 79 -6.41 8.23 -24.64
N PHE A 80 -7.16 8.24 -23.53
CA PHE A 80 -7.67 9.45 -22.91
C PHE A 80 -7.78 9.26 -21.40
N ASN A 81 -7.29 10.23 -20.65
CA ASN A 81 -7.49 10.36 -19.22
C ASN A 81 -7.56 11.85 -18.88
N GLY A 82 -8.75 12.30 -18.49
CA GLY A 82 -8.93 13.69 -18.17
C GLY A 82 -10.34 14.09 -17.80
N THR A 83 -10.44 15.36 -17.42
CA THR A 83 -11.69 16.00 -17.00
C THR A 83 -12.33 16.74 -18.16
N VAL A 84 -13.62 16.49 -18.39
CA VAL A 84 -14.43 17.19 -19.39
C VAL A 84 -15.57 17.94 -18.72
N GLY A 85 -15.96 19.09 -19.28
CA GLY A 85 -17.12 19.84 -18.82
C GLY A 85 -18.44 19.14 -19.20
N LEU A 86 -19.43 19.26 -18.32
CA LEU A 86 -20.80 18.81 -18.56
C LEU A 86 -21.70 19.99 -18.97
N TYR A 87 -22.72 19.70 -19.77
CA TYR A 87 -23.76 20.66 -20.13
C TYR A 87 -25.10 19.95 -20.35
N MET A 88 -26.19 20.71 -20.26
CA MET A 88 -27.54 20.25 -20.59
C MET A 88 -28.01 20.92 -21.88
N LEU A 89 -28.73 20.17 -22.72
CA LEU A 89 -29.37 20.74 -23.90
C LEU A 89 -30.73 21.37 -23.52
N PRO A 90 -31.17 22.44 -24.22
CA PRO A 90 -32.48 23.02 -23.95
C PRO A 90 -33.61 21.99 -24.14
N ASN A 91 -34.41 21.78 -23.09
CA ASN A 91 -35.51 20.80 -23.02
C ASN A 91 -35.08 19.32 -22.95
N ASP A 92 -33.81 19.03 -22.66
CA ASP A 92 -33.34 17.68 -22.35
C ASP A 92 -32.83 17.65 -20.90
N PRO A 93 -33.37 16.78 -20.03
CA PRO A 93 -32.90 16.65 -18.65
C PRO A 93 -31.56 15.92 -18.53
N ASN A 94 -31.05 15.30 -19.61
CA ASN A 94 -29.80 14.56 -19.59
C ASN A 94 -28.58 15.47 -19.60
N LEU A 95 -27.47 14.95 -19.05
CA LEU A 95 -26.17 15.61 -19.07
C LEU A 95 -25.33 15.08 -20.23
N TYR A 96 -24.65 15.99 -20.90
CA TYR A 96 -23.75 15.69 -22.01
C TYR A 96 -22.34 16.15 -21.68
N THR A 97 -21.34 15.35 -22.07
CA THR A 97 -19.95 15.78 -22.01
C THR A 97 -19.59 16.68 -23.19
N GLN A 98 -18.56 17.50 -23.02
CA GLN A 98 -17.87 18.07 -24.17
C GLN A 98 -17.30 16.96 -25.06
N ALA A 99 -17.16 17.25 -26.36
CA ALA A 99 -16.63 16.30 -27.33
C ALA A 99 -15.16 16.00 -27.06
N ILE A 100 -14.83 14.72 -26.94
CA ILE A 100 -13.48 14.20 -26.79
C ILE A 100 -12.98 13.77 -28.16
N LYS A 101 -11.75 14.15 -28.49
CA LYS A 101 -11.09 13.73 -29.74
C LYS A 101 -10.24 12.51 -29.48
N LEU A 102 -10.60 11.40 -30.10
CA LEU A 102 -9.84 10.15 -30.04
C LEU A 102 -9.10 9.94 -31.35
N MET A 103 -7.83 9.54 -31.24
CA MET A 103 -6.99 9.22 -32.38
C MET A 103 -7.27 7.79 -32.84
N LEU A 104 -7.41 7.59 -34.14
CA LEU A 104 -7.59 6.29 -34.74
C LEU A 104 -6.24 5.75 -35.21
N GLU A 105 -5.93 4.52 -34.85
CA GLU A 105 -4.71 3.83 -35.27
C GLU A 105 -4.97 2.92 -36.47
N GLY A 106 -3.97 2.79 -37.36
CA GLY A 106 -4.03 1.85 -38.48
C GLY A 106 -4.82 2.33 -39.70
N CYS A 107 -5.22 3.61 -39.71
CA CYS A 107 -5.96 4.17 -40.84
C CYS A 107 -5.01 4.48 -42.01
N ASP A 108 -5.18 3.72 -43.10
CA ASP A 108 -4.48 3.94 -44.37
C ASP A 108 -5.35 4.81 -45.29
N PRO A 109 -4.91 6.04 -45.65
CA PRO A 109 -5.67 6.93 -46.54
C PRO A 109 -5.85 6.37 -47.96
N GLU A 110 -5.16 5.29 -48.34
CA GLU A 110 -5.30 4.63 -49.64
C GLU A 110 -6.43 3.58 -49.67
N ILE A 111 -6.99 3.20 -48.51
CA ILE A 111 -8.08 2.22 -48.39
C ILE A 111 -9.43 2.98 -48.37
N PRO A 112 -10.39 2.65 -49.25
CA PRO A 112 -11.67 3.37 -49.35
C PRO A 112 -12.69 3.03 -48.26
N ASP A 113 -12.41 2.04 -47.40
CA ASP A 113 -13.27 1.64 -46.30
C ASP A 113 -12.97 2.49 -45.05
N PRO A 114 -14.00 2.94 -44.30
CA PRO A 114 -13.79 3.77 -43.12
C PRO A 114 -12.99 3.00 -42.07
N CYS A 115 -11.90 3.62 -41.61
CA CYS A 115 -11.11 3.11 -40.49
C CYS A 115 -11.92 3.22 -39.20
N CYS A 116 -12.10 2.10 -38.49
CA CYS A 116 -12.84 2.03 -37.24
C CYS A 116 -12.01 1.34 -36.16
N ASN A 117 -12.01 1.89 -34.94
CA ASN A 117 -11.30 1.35 -33.78
C ASN A 117 -12.28 1.12 -32.63
N MET A 118 -12.02 0.07 -31.86
CA MET A 118 -12.76 -0.24 -30.62
C MET A 118 -12.08 0.43 -29.43
N PHE A 119 -12.89 1.03 -28.58
CA PHE A 119 -12.49 1.70 -27.34
C PHE A 119 -13.32 1.20 -26.16
N TYR A 120 -12.76 1.35 -24.96
CA TYR A 120 -13.36 0.90 -23.70
C TYR A 120 -13.33 2.02 -22.68
N VAL A 121 -14.45 2.33 -22.03
CA VAL A 121 -14.48 3.24 -20.88
C VAL A 121 -14.20 2.46 -19.60
N THR A 122 -13.04 2.69 -18.98
CA THR A 122 -12.63 1.95 -17.77
C THR A 122 -12.92 2.72 -16.49
N GLU A 123 -13.01 4.06 -16.55
CA GLU A 123 -13.44 4.89 -15.43
C GLU A 123 -14.37 6.00 -15.93
N PHE A 124 -15.45 6.25 -15.19
CA PHE A 124 -16.38 7.34 -15.46
C PHE A 124 -17.05 7.80 -14.17
N TYR A 125 -16.81 9.06 -13.80
CA TYR A 125 -17.47 9.66 -12.64
C TYR A 125 -17.67 11.17 -12.81
N VAL A 126 -18.74 11.67 -12.21
CA VAL A 126 -19.21 13.04 -12.29
C VAL A 126 -18.92 13.77 -11.00
N MET A 127 -18.41 14.99 -11.11
CA MET A 127 -18.02 15.83 -9.98
C MET A 127 -18.79 17.15 -9.94
N ASP A 128 -18.91 17.69 -8.73
CA ASP A 128 -19.44 19.02 -8.46
C ASP A 128 -18.37 20.13 -8.65
N ALA A 129 -18.74 21.38 -8.35
CA ALA A 129 -17.83 22.53 -8.44
C ALA A 129 -16.68 22.51 -7.41
N ALA A 130 -16.81 21.75 -6.33
CA ALA A 130 -15.81 21.59 -5.28
C ALA A 130 -14.86 20.41 -5.54
N GLY A 131 -15.15 19.59 -6.56
CA GLY A 131 -14.38 18.40 -6.91
C GLY A 131 -14.82 17.13 -6.19
N ASN A 132 -15.99 17.14 -5.52
CA ASN A 132 -16.54 15.94 -4.91
C ASN A 132 -17.20 15.07 -5.97
N ILE A 133 -17.00 13.75 -5.90
CA ILE A 133 -17.69 12.79 -6.77
C ILE A 133 -19.14 12.65 -6.31
N ILE A 134 -20.09 12.83 -7.22
CA ILE A 134 -21.53 12.77 -6.93
C ILE A 134 -22.25 11.66 -7.69
N TYR A 135 -21.74 11.26 -8.86
CA TYR A 135 -22.21 10.08 -9.59
C TYR A 135 -21.02 9.28 -10.12
N ALA A 136 -21.17 7.97 -10.21
CA ALA A 136 -20.17 7.09 -10.80
C ALA A 136 -20.84 5.97 -11.60
N ALA A 137 -20.16 5.51 -12.66
CA ALA A 137 -20.60 4.35 -13.42
C ALA A 137 -20.25 3.06 -12.65
N PRO A 138 -21.19 2.11 -12.49
CA PRO A 138 -20.92 0.86 -11.79
C PRO A 138 -19.82 0.03 -12.44
N ALA A 139 -19.05 -0.70 -11.63
CA ALA A 139 -18.10 -1.69 -12.12
C ALA A 139 -18.81 -2.93 -12.68
N GLU A 140 -18.22 -3.54 -13.69
CA GLU A 140 -18.66 -4.84 -14.19
C GLU A 140 -18.59 -5.91 -13.10
N GLY A 141 -19.68 -6.66 -12.92
CA GLY A 141 -19.80 -7.70 -11.90
C GLY A 141 -20.05 -7.21 -10.48
N SER A 142 -20.18 -5.89 -10.28
CA SER A 142 -20.55 -5.28 -9.00
C SER A 142 -22.02 -5.56 -8.63
N ASN A 143 -22.39 -5.39 -7.36
CA ASN A 143 -23.80 -5.42 -6.96
C ASN A 143 -24.56 -4.22 -7.55
N ALA A 144 -23.87 -3.08 -7.72
CA ALA A 144 -24.41 -1.87 -8.33
C ALA A 144 -24.89 -2.09 -9.79
N GLN A 145 -24.29 -3.02 -10.53
CA GLN A 145 -24.75 -3.41 -11.87
C GLN A 145 -26.22 -3.87 -11.88
N GLY A 146 -26.70 -4.49 -10.79
CA GLY A 146 -28.08 -4.99 -10.70
C GLY A 146 -29.17 -3.91 -10.77
N PHE A 147 -28.81 -2.63 -10.67
CA PHE A 147 -29.74 -1.50 -10.73
C PHE A 147 -29.77 -0.80 -12.08
N LEU A 148 -28.95 -1.26 -13.03
CA LEU A 148 -28.97 -0.73 -14.38
C LEU A 148 -30.06 -1.42 -15.19
N ASP A 149 -30.92 -0.62 -15.83
CA ASP A 149 -31.88 -1.13 -16.82
C ASP A 149 -31.15 -1.71 -18.05
N TYR A 150 -29.96 -1.17 -18.34
CA TYR A 150 -29.09 -1.53 -19.46
C TYR A 150 -27.69 -1.85 -18.93
N PRO A 151 -27.42 -3.11 -18.53
CA PRO A 151 -26.13 -3.50 -17.96
C PRO A 151 -24.94 -3.31 -18.91
N ASP A 152 -25.18 -3.17 -20.22
CA ASP A 152 -24.18 -2.85 -21.23
C ASP A 152 -23.66 -1.39 -21.14
N ARG A 153 -24.29 -0.52 -20.34
CA ARG A 153 -23.93 0.90 -20.18
C ARG A 153 -23.12 1.22 -18.92
N MET A 154 -22.45 0.21 -18.35
CA MET A 154 -21.61 0.33 -17.15
C MET A 154 -20.12 0.52 -17.50
N LEU A 155 -19.20 0.45 -16.52
CA LEU A 155 -17.77 0.43 -16.82
C LEU A 155 -17.37 -0.81 -17.64
N ASN A 156 -16.25 -0.70 -18.35
CA ASN A 156 -15.86 -1.58 -19.46
C ASN A 156 -16.79 -1.50 -20.68
N LEU A 157 -17.57 -0.43 -20.79
CA LEU A 157 -18.39 -0.12 -21.97
C LEU A 157 -17.52 -0.03 -23.22
N ASP A 158 -17.79 -0.90 -24.19
CA ASP A 158 -17.12 -0.92 -25.48
C ASP A 158 -17.91 -0.13 -26.53
N PHE A 159 -17.19 0.63 -27.37
CA PHE A 159 -17.79 1.37 -28.46
C PHE A 159 -16.83 1.46 -29.65
N GLU A 160 -17.40 1.35 -30.85
CA GLU A 160 -16.68 1.47 -32.12
C GLU A 160 -16.78 2.90 -32.66
N ILE A 161 -15.64 3.49 -33.02
CA ILE A 161 -15.58 4.81 -33.63
C ILE A 161 -14.88 4.72 -34.96
N CYS A 162 -15.53 5.24 -36.00
CA CYS A 162 -15.00 5.38 -37.34
C CYS A 162 -14.58 6.81 -37.66
N GLU A 163 -13.65 6.96 -38.61
CA GLU A 163 -13.15 8.25 -39.07
C GLU A 163 -14.25 9.20 -39.58
N PHE A 164 -14.07 10.50 -39.33
CA PHE A 164 -14.98 11.59 -39.74
C PHE A 164 -16.42 11.50 -39.23
N MET A 165 -16.70 10.61 -38.28
CA MET A 165 -18.01 10.44 -37.67
C MET A 165 -18.04 11.04 -36.25
N LYS A 166 -19.24 11.46 -35.83
CA LYS A 166 -19.50 11.92 -34.45
C LYS A 166 -20.35 10.88 -33.75
N TYR A 167 -19.89 10.44 -32.59
CA TYR A 167 -20.58 9.42 -31.80
C TYR A 167 -21.15 10.02 -30.53
N GLN A 168 -22.36 9.59 -30.20
CA GLN A 168 -22.96 9.78 -28.89
C GLN A 168 -23.03 8.40 -28.23
N VAL A 169 -22.40 8.27 -27.07
CA VAL A 169 -22.35 7.02 -26.29
C VAL A 169 -23.15 7.23 -25.02
N ASP A 170 -24.11 6.36 -24.74
CA ASP A 170 -24.88 6.40 -23.50
C ASP A 170 -24.11 5.68 -22.39
N ILE A 171 -23.94 6.32 -21.24
CA ILE A 171 -23.37 5.70 -20.04
C ILE A 171 -24.29 5.96 -18.84
N ASP A 172 -24.57 4.91 -18.09
CA ASP A 172 -25.49 4.97 -16.96
C ASP A 172 -24.69 5.15 -15.66
N VAL A 173 -25.12 6.09 -14.82
CA VAL A 173 -24.45 6.41 -13.54
C VAL A 173 -25.43 6.33 -12.39
N LEU A 174 -24.92 5.92 -11.22
CA LEU A 174 -25.63 5.89 -9.95
C LEU A 174 -25.02 6.90 -8.98
N CYS A 175 -25.74 7.17 -7.90
CA CYS A 175 -25.28 8.02 -6.81
C CYS A 175 -24.10 7.38 -6.08
N TYR A 176 -23.06 8.18 -5.85
CA TYR A 176 -21.78 7.70 -5.31
C TYR A 176 -21.60 8.13 -3.85
N GLU A 177 -21.05 7.22 -3.04
CA GLU A 177 -20.55 7.50 -1.68
C GLU A 177 -19.25 6.73 -1.48
N GLU A 178 -18.30 7.34 -0.77
CA GLU A 178 -16.93 6.83 -0.61
C GLU A 178 -16.86 5.44 0.02
N ALA A 179 -17.83 5.08 0.87
CA ALA A 179 -17.89 3.76 1.49
C ALA A 179 -18.10 2.60 0.48
N TRP A 180 -18.57 2.90 -0.73
CA TRP A 180 -18.93 1.91 -1.76
C TRP A 180 -17.97 1.92 -2.95
N TYR A 181 -16.75 2.42 -2.78
CA TYR A 181 -15.76 2.60 -3.86
C TYR A 181 -15.54 1.35 -4.74
N LEU A 182 -15.61 0.14 -4.16
CA LEU A 182 -15.46 -1.13 -4.87
C LEU A 182 -16.57 -1.39 -5.90
N GLU A 183 -17.77 -0.85 -5.68
CA GLU A 183 -18.93 -1.04 -6.56
C GLU A 183 -18.82 -0.21 -7.86
N PHE A 184 -17.88 0.74 -7.91
CA PHE A 184 -17.72 1.73 -8.99
C PHE A 184 -16.32 1.70 -9.64
N GLY A 185 -15.54 0.63 -9.40
CA GLY A 185 -14.28 0.41 -10.10
C GLY A 185 -13.11 1.25 -9.59
N PHE A 186 -13.29 1.96 -8.46
CA PHE A 186 -12.21 2.71 -7.83
C PHE A 186 -11.29 1.79 -7.03
N VAL A 187 -9.98 2.06 -7.12
CA VAL A 187 -8.98 1.47 -6.24
C VAL A 187 -8.66 2.48 -5.13
N TRP A 188 -8.96 2.13 -3.89
CA TRP A 188 -8.57 2.94 -2.72
C TRP A 188 -7.36 2.31 -2.03
N PHE A 189 -6.36 3.13 -1.69
CA PHE A 189 -5.26 2.70 -0.83
C PHE A 189 -5.59 3.05 0.61
N ASN A 190 -5.71 2.03 1.47
CA ASN A 190 -5.73 2.28 2.90
C ASN A 190 -4.28 2.58 3.35
N VAL A 191 -4.02 3.83 3.71
CA VAL A 191 -2.71 4.26 4.21
C VAL A 191 -2.76 4.15 5.73
N HIS A 192 -2.06 3.14 6.26
CA HIS A 192 -1.87 3.01 7.71
C HIS A 192 -0.63 3.81 8.12
N GLU A 193 -0.79 4.70 9.11
CA GLU A 193 0.34 5.40 9.72
C GLU A 193 1.00 4.49 10.75
N VAL A 194 2.29 4.20 10.54
CA VAL A 194 3.09 3.34 11.42
C VAL A 194 4.28 4.13 11.96
N VAL A 195 4.46 4.09 13.27
CA VAL A 195 5.63 4.66 13.94
C VAL A 195 6.58 3.51 14.30
N MET A 196 7.88 3.67 13.99
CA MET A 196 8.89 2.73 14.45
C MET A 196 9.35 3.13 15.84
N CYS A 197 9.15 2.24 16.81
CA CYS A 197 9.51 2.45 18.20
C CYS A 197 10.60 1.45 18.60
N GLU A 198 11.33 1.74 19.67
CA GLU A 198 12.44 0.90 20.12
C GLU A 198 12.29 0.59 21.60
N VAL A 199 12.62 -0.65 21.97
CA VAL A 199 12.75 -1.07 23.36
C VAL A 199 14.16 -1.57 23.60
N CYS A 200 14.81 -1.05 24.65
CA CYS A 200 16.21 -1.33 24.94
C CYS A 200 16.32 -2.26 26.15
N PHE A 201 17.12 -3.32 26.01
CA PHE A 201 17.34 -4.31 27.04
C PHE A 201 18.81 -4.35 27.45
N PHE A 202 19.06 -4.61 28.72
CA PHE A 202 20.37 -4.90 29.27
C PHE A 202 20.25 -6.17 30.10
N VAL A 203 21.14 -7.13 29.89
CA VAL A 203 21.10 -8.42 30.59
C VAL A 203 22.41 -8.60 31.32
N ASP A 204 22.34 -8.79 32.62
CA ASP A 204 23.46 -9.19 33.47
C ASP A 204 23.31 -10.64 33.89
N VAL A 205 24.42 -11.37 33.88
CA VAL A 205 24.49 -12.77 34.29
C VAL A 205 25.24 -12.85 35.61
N CYS A 206 24.54 -13.29 36.65
CA CYS A 206 25.10 -13.57 37.97
C CYS A 206 25.36 -15.08 38.09
N GLU A 207 26.63 -15.48 38.16
CA GLU A 207 27.02 -16.88 38.39
C GLU A 207 27.92 -16.99 39.62
N PHE A 208 27.66 -18.01 40.44
CA PHE A 208 28.36 -18.23 41.72
C PHE A 208 29.53 -19.19 41.58
N SER A 209 29.55 -20.03 40.55
CA SER A 209 30.66 -20.94 40.30
C SER A 209 30.79 -21.24 38.81
N PHE A 210 31.83 -20.69 38.16
CA PHE A 210 32.22 -21.16 36.84
C PHE A 210 33.02 -22.48 36.98
N PRO A 211 32.81 -23.45 36.07
CA PRO A 211 33.64 -24.65 36.03
C PRO A 211 35.13 -24.31 35.92
N GLU A 212 35.95 -25.02 36.67
CA GLU A 212 37.41 -24.92 36.56
C GLU A 212 37.84 -25.20 35.10
N GLY A 213 38.74 -24.37 34.56
CA GLY A 213 39.24 -24.51 33.18
C GLY A 213 38.53 -23.65 32.13
N THR A 214 37.54 -22.84 32.51
CA THR A 214 37.01 -21.78 31.64
C THR A 214 37.89 -20.53 31.69
N ASN A 215 37.79 -19.65 30.68
CA ASN A 215 38.47 -18.35 30.68
C ASN A 215 38.07 -17.45 31.87
N TRP A 216 37.00 -17.82 32.58
CA TRP A 216 36.45 -17.12 33.74
C TRP A 216 37.02 -17.61 35.09
N ALA A 217 37.74 -18.75 35.10
CA ALA A 217 38.25 -19.39 36.30
C ALA A 217 39.26 -18.58 37.16
N PRO A 218 40.11 -17.67 36.63
CA PRO A 218 41.08 -16.94 37.47
C PRO A 218 40.46 -15.92 38.42
N TYR A 219 39.19 -15.54 38.22
CA TYR A 219 38.65 -14.36 38.86
C TYR A 219 37.97 -14.62 40.22
N TYR A 220 37.70 -15.89 40.62
CA TYR A 220 37.06 -16.34 41.87
C TYR A 220 36.83 -15.26 42.96
N THR A 221 35.74 -14.52 42.82
CA THR A 221 35.11 -13.68 43.87
C THR A 221 33.60 -13.96 43.83
N PRO A 222 32.89 -13.85 44.96
CA PRO A 222 31.49 -14.25 45.03
C PRO A 222 30.62 -13.25 44.25
N ALA A 223 30.03 -13.72 43.16
CA ALA A 223 29.23 -12.99 42.17
C ALA A 223 30.04 -12.07 41.25
N PHE A 224 30.16 -12.48 39.98
CA PHE A 224 30.46 -11.58 38.88
C PHE A 224 29.17 -10.96 38.39
N ASP A 225 29.13 -9.63 38.38
CA ASP A 225 28.18 -8.86 37.60
C ASP A 225 28.79 -8.69 36.20
N MET A 226 28.30 -9.46 35.24
CA MET A 226 28.83 -9.55 33.89
C MET A 226 27.71 -9.35 32.89
N VAL A 227 27.98 -8.51 31.88
CA VAL A 227 27.09 -8.38 30.72
C VAL A 227 26.90 -9.75 30.08
N GLY A 228 25.65 -10.21 30.05
CA GLY A 228 25.23 -11.43 29.40
C GLY A 228 25.34 -11.30 27.88
N ILE A 229 25.69 -12.40 27.22
CA ILE A 229 25.51 -12.52 25.77
C ILE A 229 24.05 -12.92 25.55
N PHE A 230 23.29 -12.10 24.85
CA PHE A 230 21.88 -12.39 24.60
C PHE A 230 21.39 -11.89 23.25
N GLY A 231 20.24 -12.41 22.85
CA GLY A 231 19.44 -11.88 21.77
C GLY A 231 17.96 -11.79 22.16
N VAL A 232 17.18 -11.09 21.36
CA VAL A 232 15.76 -10.84 21.64
C VAL A 232 14.91 -11.24 20.45
N THR A 233 13.84 -11.99 20.72
CA THR A 233 12.73 -12.20 19.80
C THR A 233 11.45 -11.61 20.40
N ALA A 234 10.43 -11.38 19.57
CA ALA A 234 9.12 -10.95 20.04
C ALA A 234 7.99 -11.61 19.27
N GLU A 235 6.82 -11.64 19.91
CA GLU A 235 5.56 -12.00 19.28
C GLU A 235 4.54 -10.87 19.45
N LYS A 236 3.78 -10.58 18.40
CA LYS A 236 2.66 -9.64 18.38
C LYS A 236 1.36 -10.41 18.64
N LEU A 237 0.47 -9.87 19.46
CA LEU A 237 -0.90 -10.39 19.59
C LEU A 237 -1.66 -10.07 18.31
N ALA A 238 -2.20 -11.10 17.65
CA ALA A 238 -3.01 -10.95 16.46
C ALA A 238 -4.34 -10.24 16.78
N ASN A 239 -5.01 -9.74 15.74
CA ASN A 239 -6.26 -8.99 15.86
C ASN A 239 -7.43 -9.82 16.43
N ASP A 240 -7.26 -11.14 16.59
CA ASP A 240 -8.20 -12.01 17.30
C ASP A 240 -8.12 -11.88 18.84
N GLY A 241 -7.10 -11.20 19.36
CA GLY A 241 -6.86 -10.98 20.79
C GLY A 241 -6.40 -12.22 21.55
N VAL A 242 -6.04 -13.31 20.86
CA VAL A 242 -5.71 -14.61 21.48
C VAL A 242 -4.42 -15.21 20.93
N THR A 243 -4.19 -15.10 19.63
CA THR A 243 -3.07 -15.74 18.94
C THR A 243 -1.84 -14.85 19.00
N TRP A 244 -0.70 -15.42 19.40
CA TRP A 244 0.59 -14.74 19.36
C TRP A 244 1.34 -15.14 18.11
N VAL A 245 1.78 -14.15 17.33
CA VAL A 245 2.44 -14.34 16.04
C VAL A 245 3.86 -13.80 16.13
N PRO A 246 4.89 -14.58 15.73
CA PRO A 246 6.26 -14.09 15.74
C PRO A 246 6.47 -12.86 14.87
N VAL A 247 7.26 -11.92 15.38
CA VAL A 247 7.69 -10.76 14.61
C VAL A 247 8.85 -11.20 13.71
N GLU A 248 8.57 -11.45 12.44
CA GLU A 248 9.53 -12.00 11.48
C GLU A 248 10.82 -11.17 11.37
N GLY A 249 10.75 -9.85 11.58
CA GLY A 249 11.93 -8.98 11.58
C GLY A 249 12.90 -9.22 12.75
N LEU A 250 12.51 -9.96 13.79
CA LEU A 250 13.30 -10.18 15.00
C LEU A 250 13.86 -11.60 15.11
N GLN A 251 13.45 -12.51 14.25
CA GLN A 251 13.91 -13.90 14.28
C GLN A 251 14.19 -14.45 12.89
N ASP A 252 15.20 -15.31 12.78
CA ASP A 252 15.51 -15.98 11.52
C ASP A 252 14.55 -17.16 11.23
N ALA A 253 14.76 -17.85 10.10
CA ALA A 253 13.95 -18.99 9.70
C ALA A 253 14.01 -20.18 10.68
N THR A 254 14.96 -20.19 11.62
CA THR A 254 15.10 -21.20 12.68
C THR A 254 14.47 -20.78 14.00
N GLY A 255 13.95 -19.54 14.09
CA GLY A 255 13.39 -18.96 15.31
C GLY A 255 14.44 -18.33 16.23
N MET A 256 15.66 -18.13 15.75
CA MET A 256 16.75 -17.52 16.52
C MET A 256 16.73 -16.00 16.43
N PRO A 257 17.09 -15.28 17.50
CA PRO A 257 17.11 -13.82 17.49
C PRO A 257 18.10 -13.27 16.45
N ILE A 258 17.60 -12.37 15.60
CA ILE A 258 18.45 -11.59 14.70
C ILE A 258 19.18 -10.49 15.48
N TYR A 259 18.51 -9.92 16.48
CA TYR A 259 19.07 -8.88 17.34
C TYR A 259 19.80 -9.53 18.50
N THR A 260 21.12 -9.38 18.52
CA THR A 260 22.01 -9.85 19.60
C THR A 260 23.03 -8.79 19.96
N ASN A 261 23.44 -8.75 21.24
CA ASN A 261 24.51 -7.87 21.71
C ASN A 261 25.93 -8.43 21.44
N TYR A 262 26.07 -9.50 20.66
CA TYR A 262 27.36 -10.11 20.35
C TYR A 262 27.63 -10.16 18.85
N ASN A 263 28.78 -9.60 18.46
CA ASN A 263 29.27 -9.67 17.09
C ASN A 263 30.10 -10.95 16.91
N TRP A 264 29.52 -11.93 16.23
CA TRP A 264 30.16 -13.22 15.94
C TRP A 264 31.38 -13.13 15.02
N THR A 265 31.48 -12.09 14.18
CA THR A 265 32.62 -11.91 13.27
C THR A 265 33.87 -11.47 14.03
N ASP A 266 33.72 -10.53 14.95
CA ASP A 266 34.85 -9.95 15.70
C ASP A 266 35.03 -10.55 17.09
N GLY A 267 34.05 -11.33 17.57
CA GLY A 267 34.04 -11.93 18.90
C GLY A 267 33.88 -10.90 20.03
N LEU A 268 33.30 -9.73 19.73
CA LEU A 268 33.17 -8.61 20.67
C LEU A 268 31.72 -8.39 21.08
N LEU A 269 31.54 -8.06 22.35
CA LEU A 269 30.26 -7.55 22.85
C LEU A 269 30.05 -6.11 22.42
N ILE A 270 28.81 -5.80 22.04
CA ILE A 270 28.35 -4.44 21.82
C ILE A 270 28.27 -3.78 23.20
N ASN A 271 29.01 -2.69 23.37
CA ASN A 271 29.01 -1.94 24.62
C ASN A 271 27.75 -1.07 24.69
N GLY A 272 26.73 -1.51 25.43
CA GLY A 272 25.48 -0.79 25.63
C GLY A 272 24.25 -1.71 25.63
N PRO A 273 23.05 -1.15 25.87
CA PRO A 273 21.81 -1.90 25.79
C PRO A 273 21.51 -2.32 24.35
N LEU A 274 20.88 -3.48 24.18
CA LEU A 274 20.37 -3.96 22.90
C LEU A 274 18.98 -3.35 22.67
N CYS A 275 18.88 -2.42 21.74
CA CYS A 275 17.61 -1.82 21.32
C CYS A 275 17.00 -2.58 20.15
N VAL A 276 15.74 -2.95 20.30
CA VAL A 276 14.99 -3.77 19.36
C VAL A 276 13.84 -2.93 18.82
N PRO A 277 13.78 -2.70 17.50
CA PRO A 277 12.70 -1.93 16.92
C PRO A 277 11.42 -2.77 16.80
N PHE A 278 10.27 -2.12 16.91
CA PHE A 278 8.96 -2.69 16.64
C PHE A 278 8.06 -1.63 15.98
N ALA A 279 7.16 -2.10 15.12
CA ALA A 279 6.17 -1.25 14.48
C ALA A 279 5.04 -0.94 15.46
N ASN A 280 4.57 0.32 15.49
CA ASN A 280 3.43 0.75 16.25
C ASN A 280 2.41 1.38 15.30
N TYR A 281 1.30 0.68 15.06
CA TYR A 281 0.24 1.09 14.15
C TYR A 281 -0.70 2.04 14.90
N LEU A 282 -0.77 3.31 14.47
CA LEU A 282 -1.48 4.36 15.26
C LEU A 282 -3.01 4.19 15.29
N ASP A 283 -3.56 3.32 14.44
CA ASP A 283 -4.97 3.02 14.30
C ASP A 283 -5.42 1.77 15.05
N GLU A 284 -4.50 1.01 15.64
CA GLU A 284 -4.78 -0.18 16.45
C GLU A 284 -3.97 -0.19 17.75
N VAL A 285 -4.42 -0.96 18.75
CA VAL A 285 -3.64 -1.16 19.98
C VAL A 285 -2.78 -2.40 19.79
N ASP A 286 -1.49 -2.19 19.61
CA ASP A 286 -0.54 -3.27 19.44
C ASP A 286 -0.03 -3.79 20.78
N THR A 287 -0.02 -5.12 20.91
CA THR A 287 0.46 -5.80 22.10
C THR A 287 1.61 -6.74 21.75
N TYR A 288 2.76 -6.54 22.39
CA TYR A 288 3.98 -7.32 22.17
C TYR A 288 4.41 -8.08 23.42
N ARG A 289 4.93 -9.29 23.23
CA ARG A 289 5.68 -10.03 24.25
C ARG A 289 7.08 -10.33 23.76
N TYR A 290 8.07 -10.15 24.63
CA TYR A 290 9.48 -10.33 24.29
C TYR A 290 10.06 -11.57 24.97
N TYR A 291 11.03 -12.18 24.28
CA TYR A 291 11.79 -13.32 24.75
C TYR A 291 13.27 -13.01 24.66
N TRP A 292 13.99 -13.29 25.73
CA TRP A 292 15.45 -13.15 25.80
C TRP A 292 16.09 -14.51 25.63
N HIS A 293 16.99 -14.62 24.67
CA HIS A 293 17.79 -15.81 24.45
C HIS A 293 19.16 -15.51 25.05
N VAL A 294 19.49 -16.10 26.19
CA VAL A 294 20.75 -15.82 26.89
C VAL A 294 21.70 -16.99 26.68
N TRP A 295 22.92 -16.70 26.24
CA TRP A 295 23.94 -17.69 25.93
C TRP A 295 24.62 -18.15 27.22
N LEU A 296 24.30 -19.38 27.65
CA LEU A 296 24.73 -19.94 28.93
C LEU A 296 25.31 -21.34 28.74
N PRO A 297 26.13 -21.84 29.69
CA PRO A 297 26.61 -23.20 29.64
C PRO A 297 25.46 -24.23 29.67
N ASP A 298 25.57 -25.28 28.88
CA ASP A 298 24.55 -26.34 28.75
C ASP A 298 24.66 -27.44 29.82
N GLY A 299 25.72 -27.42 30.62
CA GLY A 299 26.05 -28.43 31.64
C GLY A 299 26.96 -29.56 31.16
N ASN A 300 27.21 -29.66 29.85
CA ASN A 300 28.19 -30.58 29.23
C ASN A 300 29.53 -29.89 28.93
N GLY A 301 29.64 -28.59 29.25
CA GLY A 301 30.80 -27.77 28.93
C GLY A 301 30.69 -27.02 27.60
N ASP A 302 29.58 -27.22 26.86
CA ASP A 302 29.23 -26.42 25.70
C ASP A 302 28.37 -25.22 26.14
N PHE A 303 28.16 -24.26 25.24
CA PHE A 303 27.26 -23.14 25.45
C PHE A 303 26.10 -23.21 24.45
N CYS A 304 24.93 -22.77 24.90
CA CYS A 304 23.76 -22.65 24.04
C CYS A 304 22.89 -21.46 24.47
N TYR A 305 22.07 -20.97 23.56
CA TYR A 305 21.02 -20.03 23.91
C TYR A 305 19.95 -20.75 24.72
N ARG A 306 19.63 -20.16 25.88
CA ARG A 306 18.49 -20.56 26.70
C ARG A 306 17.46 -19.46 26.64
N VAL A 307 16.22 -19.85 26.38
CA VAL A 307 15.11 -18.91 26.32
C VAL A 307 14.65 -18.58 27.72
N TYR A 308 14.79 -17.31 28.08
CA TYR A 308 14.16 -16.68 29.21
C TYR A 308 13.01 -15.85 28.68
N GLY A 309 11.81 -16.16 29.12
CA GLY A 309 10.63 -15.37 28.81
C GLY A 309 9.75 -15.35 30.03
N SER A 310 9.27 -14.17 30.41
CA SER A 310 8.12 -14.09 31.29
C SER A 310 6.94 -13.55 30.49
N PRO A 311 5.77 -14.23 30.51
CA PRO A 311 4.54 -13.69 29.95
C PRO A 311 4.07 -12.40 30.66
N SER A 312 4.78 -11.92 31.68
CA SER A 312 4.50 -10.66 32.36
C SER A 312 4.97 -9.42 31.59
N PHE A 313 5.85 -9.54 30.59
CA PHE A 313 6.33 -8.40 29.81
C PHE A 313 5.51 -8.23 28.55
N VAL A 314 4.35 -7.61 28.74
CA VAL A 314 3.41 -7.26 27.70
C VAL A 314 3.48 -5.75 27.50
N LEU A 315 4.02 -5.30 26.37
CA LEU A 315 4.06 -3.88 26.02
C LEU A 315 2.85 -3.56 25.14
N ASN A 316 2.09 -2.54 25.53
CA ASN A 316 0.93 -2.07 24.77
C ASN A 316 1.24 -0.68 24.23
N ASP A 317 1.35 -0.51 22.92
CA ASP A 317 1.25 0.78 22.21
C ASP A 317 1.93 1.97 22.96
N GLN A 318 3.18 1.78 23.41
CA GLN A 318 3.97 2.81 24.07
C GLN A 318 5.33 2.91 23.41
N CYS A 319 5.70 4.10 22.95
CA CYS A 319 7.05 4.39 22.44
C CYS A 319 7.91 5.11 23.48
N ASP A 320 7.32 5.42 24.64
CA ASP A 320 7.99 6.04 25.77
C ASP A 320 7.87 5.12 27.00
N TYR A 321 8.97 4.48 27.34
CA TYR A 321 9.07 3.56 28.48
C TYR A 321 9.66 4.21 29.75
N THR A 322 9.88 5.52 29.75
CA THR A 322 10.50 6.24 30.89
C THR A 322 9.64 6.27 32.15
N ASN A 323 8.33 6.02 32.03
CA ASN A 323 7.37 6.00 33.14
C ASN A 323 6.81 4.58 33.43
N GLY A 324 7.44 3.54 32.87
CA GLY A 324 6.96 2.15 32.90
C GLY A 324 7.83 1.19 33.70
N ILE A 325 7.87 -0.08 33.26
CA ILE A 325 8.63 -1.20 33.86
C ILE A 325 10.14 -1.09 33.56
N GLY A 326 10.55 -0.22 32.63
CA GLY A 326 11.96 0.10 32.40
C GLY A 326 12.57 0.92 33.53
N GLY A 327 13.90 0.91 33.64
CA GLY A 327 14.63 1.82 34.51
C GLY A 327 14.32 3.30 34.20
N SER A 328 14.80 4.22 35.04
CA SER A 328 14.58 5.66 34.83
C SER A 328 15.13 6.20 33.50
N ASP A 329 15.96 5.41 32.82
CA ASP A 329 16.56 5.66 31.51
C ASP A 329 15.81 4.97 30.35
N GLY A 330 14.72 4.25 30.63
CA GLY A 330 13.96 3.49 29.63
C GLY A 330 14.63 2.17 29.21
N VAL A 331 15.68 1.73 29.90
CA VAL A 331 16.36 0.45 29.65
C VAL A 331 15.79 -0.61 30.59
N PHE A 332 15.44 -1.77 30.04
CA PHE A 332 15.01 -2.92 30.80
C PHE A 332 16.23 -3.73 31.25
N GLU A 333 16.54 -3.69 32.54
CA GLU A 333 17.63 -4.46 33.14
C GLU A 333 17.12 -5.82 33.61
N LEU A 334 17.74 -6.89 33.12
CA LEU A 334 17.42 -8.27 33.47
C LEU A 334 18.63 -8.91 34.14
N LEU A 335 18.42 -9.47 35.34
CA LEU A 335 19.42 -10.28 36.03
C LEU A 335 19.10 -11.76 35.87
N VAL A 336 20.02 -12.52 35.28
CA VAL A 336 19.88 -13.95 35.01
C VAL A 336 20.83 -14.74 35.88
N SER A 337 20.30 -15.69 36.66
CA SER A 337 21.08 -16.65 37.45
C SER A 337 20.83 -18.08 36.96
N PRO A 338 21.84 -18.77 36.38
CA PRO A 338 21.69 -20.12 35.85
C PRO A 338 21.32 -21.16 36.93
N THR A 339 21.71 -20.92 38.18
CA THR A 339 21.50 -21.85 39.30
C THR A 339 20.15 -21.68 40.01
N GLY A 340 19.33 -20.71 39.59
CA GLY A 340 18.05 -20.40 40.26
C GLY A 340 18.20 -19.86 41.70
N LEU A 341 19.42 -19.55 42.14
CA LEU A 341 19.72 -18.94 43.43
C LEU A 341 19.47 -17.42 43.37
N THR A 342 18.21 -17.04 43.29
CA THR A 342 17.76 -15.64 43.15
C THR A 342 18.08 -14.80 44.39
N ASP A 343 18.03 -15.38 45.60
CA ASP A 343 18.06 -14.61 46.85
C ASP A 343 19.41 -13.94 47.18
N MET A 344 20.52 -14.35 46.55
CA MET A 344 21.86 -13.83 46.87
C MET A 344 22.38 -12.76 45.91
N CYS A 345 21.87 -12.68 44.67
CA CYS A 345 22.19 -11.55 43.77
C CYS A 345 21.31 -10.32 44.08
N ALA A 346 20.28 -10.46 44.95
CA ALA A 346 19.27 -9.46 45.27
C ALA A 346 19.74 -8.33 46.22
N GLU A 347 20.91 -8.45 46.86
CA GLU A 347 21.35 -7.44 47.85
C GLU A 347 21.80 -6.09 47.23
N TRP A 348 21.81 -5.96 45.89
CA TRP A 348 22.43 -4.83 45.19
C TRP A 348 21.49 -3.93 44.35
N GLY A 349 20.18 -4.21 44.23
CA GLY A 349 19.28 -3.30 43.51
C GLY A 349 17.88 -3.86 43.24
N SER A 350 16.90 -2.96 43.05
CA SER A 350 15.51 -3.28 42.74
C SER A 350 15.37 -3.79 41.30
N ILE A 351 15.42 -5.11 41.11
CA ILE A 351 15.31 -5.76 39.80
C ILE A 351 14.05 -6.65 39.80
N ASP A 352 13.26 -6.58 38.73
CA ASP A 352 12.06 -7.41 38.52
C ASP A 352 12.45 -8.83 38.08
N TRP A 353 11.90 -9.84 38.75
CA TRP A 353 12.28 -11.24 38.58
C TRP A 353 11.55 -11.91 37.40
N VAL A 354 12.30 -12.51 36.48
CA VAL A 354 11.76 -13.44 35.48
C VAL A 354 11.76 -14.85 36.05
N THR A 355 10.58 -15.44 36.27
CA THR A 355 10.45 -16.85 36.63
C THR A 355 10.68 -17.77 35.42
N ASN A 356 11.53 -18.79 35.61
CA ASN A 356 11.97 -19.74 34.59
C ASN A 356 10.83 -20.52 33.91
N TYR A 357 10.83 -20.52 32.58
CA TYR A 357 10.39 -21.65 31.77
C TYR A 357 11.64 -22.23 31.08
N ILE A 358 12.11 -23.40 31.52
CA ILE A 358 13.20 -24.11 30.84
C ILE A 358 12.59 -24.74 29.58
N ILE A 359 12.83 -24.12 28.43
CA ILE A 359 12.63 -24.75 27.12
C ILE A 359 13.98 -25.36 26.71
N ASP A 360 13.95 -26.63 26.28
CA ASP A 360 15.10 -27.49 26.01
C ASP A 360 16.25 -26.79 25.25
N CYS A 361 17.49 -27.11 25.62
CA CYS A 361 18.70 -26.63 24.92
C CYS A 361 18.65 -27.04 23.46
N GLN A 362 18.55 -26.08 22.53
CA GLN A 362 18.84 -26.35 21.13
C GLN A 362 20.36 -26.32 20.92
N VAL A 363 20.97 -27.51 20.90
CA VAL A 363 22.40 -27.70 20.64
C VAL A 363 22.67 -27.48 19.15
N TYR A 364 23.41 -26.42 18.80
CA TYR A 364 23.90 -26.24 17.44
C TYR A 364 25.43 -26.17 17.40
N ARG A 365 26.02 -27.22 16.82
CA ARG A 365 27.37 -27.18 16.27
C ARG A 365 27.35 -26.38 14.97
N GLU A 366 28.37 -25.55 14.79
CA GLU A 366 28.68 -24.83 13.56
C GLU A 366 28.40 -25.68 12.32
N VAL A 367 27.40 -25.29 11.52
CA VAL A 367 27.21 -25.82 10.18
C VAL A 367 28.00 -24.93 9.23
N GLY A 368 29.23 -25.36 8.93
CA GLY A 368 29.87 -25.17 7.63
C GLY A 368 30.61 -23.84 7.41
N GLU A 369 31.92 -23.95 7.26
CA GLU A 369 32.74 -23.01 6.49
C GLU A 369 32.05 -22.70 5.15
N VAL A 370 31.64 -21.44 4.96
CA VAL A 370 31.30 -20.91 3.64
C VAL A 370 32.62 -20.72 2.90
N THR A 371 33.07 -21.74 2.18
CA THR A 371 34.11 -21.58 1.17
C THR A 371 33.53 -20.76 0.02
N TRP A 372 33.96 -19.50 -0.07
CA TRP A 372 33.84 -18.69 -1.28
C TRP A 372 34.67 -19.35 -2.39
N ALA A 373 34.00 -20.04 -3.32
CA ALA A 373 34.59 -20.39 -4.60
C ALA A 373 34.46 -19.18 -5.52
N GLY A 374 35.59 -18.53 -5.78
CA GLY A 374 35.74 -17.50 -6.78
C GLY A 374 35.67 -18.05 -8.22
N GLU A 375 35.50 -17.11 -9.13
CA GLU A 375 35.43 -17.18 -10.59
C GLU A 375 36.38 -18.19 -11.26
N GLU A 376 35.84 -18.92 -12.26
CA GLU A 376 36.32 -18.97 -13.65
C GLU A 376 35.14 -19.18 -14.61
#